data_AF-A0A315E9G8-F1
#
_entry.id   AF-A0A315E9G8-F1
#
_cell.length_a   1.000
_cell.length_b   1.000
_cell.length_c   1.000
_cell.angle_alpha   90.00
_cell.angle_beta   90.00
_cell.angle_gamma   90.00
#
_symmetry.space_group_name_H-M   'P 1'
#
loop_
_entity.id
_entity.type
_entity.pdbx_description
1 polymer ?
#
loop_
_entity_poly.entity_id
_entity_poly.type
_entity_poly.pdbx_seq_one_letter_code
_entity_poly.pdbx_strand_id
1 'polypeptide(L)' 'MLRWLIVVLLALIIFSGLQPWLQKLGFGRLPGDFRFRLFGREWFIPITSTLLLSMLAAAVARWL' A
#
# COMPACT_ATOMS: atom_id res chain seq x y z
N MET A 1 19.30 -21.59 -4.46
CA MET A 1 19.23 -20.14 -4.18
C MET A 1 18.58 -19.35 -5.33
N LEU A 2 18.88 -19.65 -6.59
CA LEU A 2 18.31 -18.97 -7.76
C LEU A 2 16.76 -18.97 -7.82
N ARG A 3 16.11 -20.08 -7.43
CA ARG A 3 14.64 -20.16 -7.32
C ARG A 3 14.03 -19.06 -6.44
N TRP A 4 14.66 -18.74 -5.31
CA TRP A 4 14.19 -17.71 -4.39
C TRP A 4 14.44 -16.30 -4.95
N LEU A 5 15.56 -16.11 -5.64
CA LEU A 5 15.86 -14.86 -6.32
C LEU A 5 14.82 -14.54 -7.41
N ILE A 6 14.39 -15.54 -8.18
CA ILE A 6 13.34 -15.39 -9.21
C ILE A 6 11.99 -15.05 -8.56
N VAL A 7 11.63 -15.73 -7.46
CA VAL A 7 10.38 -15.44 -6.72
C VAL A 7 10.36 -14.01 -6.19
N VAL A 8 11.45 -13.57 -5.55
CA VAL A 8 11.55 -12.21 -5.02
C VAL A 8 11.54 -11.17 -6.14
N LEU A 9 12.24 -11.42 -7.25
CA LEU A 9 12.22 -10.53 -8.42
C LEU A 9 10.79 -10.38 -8.99
N LEU A 10 10.09 -11.49 -9.18
CA LEU A 10 8.70 -11.48 -9.67
C LEU A 10 7.76 -10.77 -8.69
N ALA A 11 7.89 -11.06 -7.40
CA ALA A 11 7.11 -10.38 -6.36
C ALA A 11 7.36 -8.86 -6.41
N LEU A 12 8.62 -8.42 -6.48
CA LEU A 12 8.97 -7.00 -6.58
C LEU A 12 8.39 -6.36 -7.83
N ILE A 13 8.49 -7.00 -9.00
CA ILE A 13 7.90 -6.49 -10.25
C ILE A 13 6.39 -6.32 -10.12
N ILE A 14 5.70 -7.32 -9.55
CA ILE A 14 4.25 -7.28 -9.33
C ILE A 14 3.88 -6.17 -8.35
N PHE A 15 4.54 -6.09 -7.19
CA PHE A 15 4.25 -5.07 -6.17
C PHE A 15 4.58 -3.65 -6.67
N SER A 16 5.70 -3.45 -7.36
CA SER A 16 6.05 -2.16 -7.97
C SER A 16 5.10 -1.77 -9.10
N GLY A 17 4.63 -2.74 -9.90
CA GLY A 17 3.63 -2.49 -10.95
C GLY A 17 2.24 -2.17 -10.40
N LEU A 18 1.89 -2.73 -9.23
CA LEU A 18 0.64 -2.44 -8.51
C LEU A 18 0.69 -1.09 -7.78
N GLN A 19 1.87 -0.60 -7.42
CA GLN A 19 2.07 0.66 -6.70
C GLN A 19 1.41 1.89 -7.37
N PRO A 20 1.54 2.14 -8.70
CA PRO A 20 0.85 3.26 -9.36
C PRO A 20 -0.67 3.10 -9.39
N TRP A 21 -1.18 1.87 -9.46
CA TRP A 21 -2.62 1.62 -9.33
C TRP A 21 -3.13 1.93 -7.93
N LEU A 22 -2.36 1.54 -6.90
CA LEU A 22 -2.64 1.90 -5.51
C LEU A 22 -2.66 3.43 -5.32
N GLN A 23 -1.68 4.13 -5.88
CA GLN A 23 -1.63 5.60 -5.84
C GLN A 23 -2.80 6.25 -6.59
N LYS A 24 -3.24 5.68 -7.73
CA LYS A 24 -4.43 6.14 -8.47
C LYS A 24 -5.74 5.91 -7.70
N LEU A 25 -5.83 4.84 -6.92
CA LEU A 25 -6.92 4.59 -5.97
C LEU A 25 -6.89 5.56 -4.77
N GLY A 26 -5.90 6.44 -4.70
CA GLY A 26 -5.77 7.44 -3.67
C GLY A 26 -5.00 6.98 -2.44
N PHE A 27 -4.37 5.79 -2.45
CA PHE A 27 -3.52 5.38 -1.33
C PHE A 27 -2.44 6.43 -1.05
N GLY A 28 -2.57 7.10 0.09
CA GLY A 28 -1.73 8.20 0.53
C GLY A 28 -2.15 9.61 0.12
N ARG A 29 -3.29 9.79 -0.54
CA ARG A 29 -3.94 11.09 -0.80
C ARG A 29 -5.45 11.06 -0.49
N LEU A 30 -5.95 9.99 0.12
CA LEU A 30 -7.37 9.87 0.48
C LEU A 30 -7.72 10.89 1.58
N PRO A 31 -8.94 11.44 1.57
CA PRO A 31 -9.43 12.25 2.69
C PRO A 31 -9.37 11.40 3.97
N GLY A 32 -8.49 11.79 4.89
CA GLY A 32 -8.19 11.07 6.14
C GLY A 32 -6.79 10.43 6.22
N ASP A 33 -6.03 10.39 5.13
CA ASP A 33 -4.58 10.20 5.21
C ASP A 33 -3.93 11.54 5.60
N PHE A 34 -3.49 11.64 6.85
CA PHE A 34 -2.97 12.90 7.38
C PHE A 34 -1.54 13.13 6.92
N ARG A 35 -1.37 14.13 6.05
CA ARG A 35 -0.07 14.73 5.71
C ARG A 35 0.04 16.06 6.44
N PHE A 36 0.89 16.12 7.46
CA PHE A 36 1.16 17.37 8.16
C PHE A 36 2.66 17.63 8.21
N ARG A 37 3.04 18.90 8.15
CA ARG A 37 4.43 19.33 8.25
C ARG A 37 4.69 19.76 9.68
N LEU A 38 5.55 19.02 10.39
CA LEU A 38 5.94 19.32 11.77
C LEU A 38 7.47 19.37 11.85
N PHE A 39 8.01 20.43 12.47
CA PHE A 39 9.47 20.69 12.55
C PHE A 39 10.18 20.71 11.19
N GLY A 40 9.52 21.24 10.16
CA GLY A 40 10.07 21.28 8.80
C GLY A 40 10.09 19.93 8.07
N ARG A 41 9.72 18.83 8.74
CA ARG A 41 9.63 17.47 8.17
C ARG A 41 8.18 17.14 7.81
N GLU A 42 7.97 16.51 6.66
CA GLU A 42 6.67 15.99 6.26
C GLU A 42 6.40 14.67 7.00
N TRP A 43 5.29 14.62 7.73
CA TRP A 43 4.77 13.42 8.39
C TRP A 43 3.56 12.92 7.62
N PHE A 44 3.53 11.62 7.35
CA PHE A 44 2.47 10.94 6.63
C PHE A 44 1.89 9.82 7.50
N ILE A 45 0.61 9.93 7.86
CA ILE A 45 -0.11 8.92 8.62
C ILE A 45 -1.22 8.31 7.74
N PRO A 46 -1.04 7.08 7.24
CA PRO A 46 -1.95 6.44 6.30
C PRO A 46 -3.18 5.80 6.99
N ILE A 47 -4.00 6.57 7.72
CA ILE A 47 -5.13 6.02 8.49
C ILE A 47 -6.17 5.38 7.56
N THR A 48 -6.66 6.14 6.59
CA THR A 48 -7.72 5.68 5.67
C THR A 48 -7.21 4.58 4.76
N SER A 49 -5.96 4.73 4.27
CA SER A 49 -5.28 3.73 3.46
C SER A 49 -5.17 2.38 4.18
N THR A 50 -4.64 2.36 5.41
CA THR A 50 -4.50 1.11 6.18
C THR A 50 -5.86 0.47 6.46
N LEU A 51 -6.88 1.27 6.82
CA LEU A 51 -8.22 0.76 7.08
C LEU A 51 -8.84 0.11 5.83
N LEU A 52 -8.75 0.76 4.66
CA LEU A 52 -9.23 0.22 3.39
C LEU A 52 -8.54 -1.10 3.02
N LEU A 53 -7.21 -1.18 3.17
CA LEU A 53 -6.45 -2.41 2.95
C LEU A 53 -6.93 -3.54 3.87
N SER A 54 -7.13 -3.25 5.15
CA SER A 54 -7.62 -4.23 6.12
C SER A 54 -9.04 -4.68 5.80
N MET A 55 -9.93 -3.78 5.36
CA MET A 55 -11.29 -4.14 4.92
C MET A 55 -11.28 -5.01 3.66
N LEU A 56 -10.43 -4.68 2.68
CA LEU A 56 -10.23 -5.50 1.49
C LEU A 56 -9.70 -6.89 1.85
N ALA A 57 -8.69 -6.97 2.72
CA ALA A 57 -8.15 -8.22 3.21
C ALA A 57 -9.21 -9.06 3.94
N ALA A 58 -10.03 -8.43 4.79
CA ALA A 58 -11.13 -9.10 5.48
C ALA A 58 -12.21 -9.58 4.52
N ALA A 59 -12.52 -8.81 3.48
CA ALA A 59 -13.47 -9.20 2.44
C ALA A 59 -12.94 -10.41 1.65
N VAL A 60 -11.67 -10.39 1.21
CA VAL A 60 -11.05 -11.54 0.53
C VAL A 60 -11.02 -12.76 1.43
N ALA A 61 -10.66 -12.61 2.71
CA ALA A 61 -10.66 -13.69 3.68
C ALA A 61 -12.06 -14.27 3.96
N ARG A 62 -13.13 -13.50 3.76
CA ARG A 62 -14.52 -13.98 3.86
C ARG A 62 -14.88 -14.91 2.71
N TRP A 63 -14.28 -14.71 1.52
CA TRP A 63 -14.58 -15.47 0.31
C TRP A 63 -13.65 -16.67 0.08
N LEU A 64 -12.55 -16.77 0.83
CA LEU A 64 -11.64 -17.92 0.86
C LEU A 64 -12.12 -18.98 1.85
#